data_AF-A0A7X2NMW0-F1
#
_entry.id   AF-A0A7X2NMW0-F1
#
_cell.length_a   1.000
_cell.length_b   1.000
_cell.length_c   1.000
_cell.angle_alpha   90.00
_cell.angle_beta   90.00
_cell.angle_gamma   90.00
#
_symmetry.space_group_name_H-M   'P 1'
#
loop_
_entity.id
_entity.type
_entity.pdbx_description
1 polymer ?
#
loop_
_entity_poly.entity_id
_entity_poly.type
_entity_poly.pdbx_seq_one_letter_code
_entity_poly.pdbx_strand_id
1 'polypeptide(L)' 'MRTKLVNEFTKIYGASDGIRTYFAPGQVNLIGEHTDYNGGHVFSCALTLGTYASVNSGI' A
#
# COMPACT_ATOMS: atom_id res chain seq x y z
N MET A 1 5.02 -8.31 -7.85
CA MET A 1 3.80 -8.28 -7.00
C MET A 1 2.57 -7.80 -7.78
N ARG A 2 2.60 -6.59 -8.36
CA ARG A 2 1.48 -6.02 -9.14
C ARG A 2 0.82 -6.98 -10.14
N THR A 3 1.59 -7.60 -11.04
CA THR A 3 1.04 -8.53 -12.05
C THR A 3 0.31 -9.72 -11.42
N LYS A 4 0.87 -10.29 -10.36
CA LYS A 4 0.23 -11.39 -9.61
C LYS A 4 -1.10 -10.93 -9.01
N LEU A 5 -1.15 -9.74 -8.40
CA LEU A 5 -2.36 -9.19 -7.82
C LEU A 5 -3.45 -8.91 -8.86
N VAL A 6 -3.09 -8.33 -10.01
CA VAL A 6 -4.04 -8.09 -11.10
C VAL A 6 -4.60 -9.42 -11.62
N ASN A 7 -3.75 -10.43 -11.83
CA ASN A 7 -4.20 -11.74 -12.30
C ASN A 7 -5.16 -12.40 -11.30
N GLU A 8 -4.85 -12.39 -10.00
CA GLU A 8 -5.75 -12.94 -8.98
C GLU A 8 -7.05 -12.13 -8.88
N PHE A 9 -6.99 -10.79 -8.98
CA PHE A 9 -8.18 -9.94 -8.99
C PHE A 9 -9.10 -10.28 -10.16
N THR A 10 -8.56 -10.41 -11.39
CA THR A 10 -9.35 -10.80 -12.57
C THR A 10 -9.93 -12.21 -12.43
N LYS A 11 -9.23 -13.16 -11.82
CA LYS A 11 -9.78 -14.50 -11.56
C LYS A 11 -10.99 -14.48 -10.62
N ILE A 12 -10.96 -13.63 -9.59
CA ILE A 12 -12.01 -13.55 -8.56
C ILE A 12 -13.20 -12.70 -9.04
N TYR A 13 -12.93 -11.60 -9.76
CA TYR A 13 -13.95 -10.58 -10.08
C TYR A 13 -14.29 -10.45 -11.57
N GLY A 14 -13.60 -11.18 -12.46
CA GLY A 14 -13.94 -11.29 -13.88
C GLY A 14 -13.69 -10.07 -14.77
N ALA A 15 -13.43 -8.88 -14.19
CA ALA A 15 -13.15 -7.67 -14.95
C ALA A 15 -11.64 -7.45 -15.14
N SER A 16 -11.20 -7.19 -16.38
CA SER A 16 -9.80 -6.83 -16.70
C SER A 16 -9.63 -5.34 -17.01
N ASP A 17 -10.68 -4.68 -17.49
CA ASP A 17 -10.62 -3.28 -17.91
C ASP A 17 -10.81 -2.35 -16.72
N GLY A 18 -10.00 -1.29 -16.66
CA GLY A 18 -10.10 -0.26 -15.61
C GLY A 18 -9.49 -0.62 -14.26
N ILE A 19 -8.81 -1.77 -14.12
CA ILE A 19 -8.11 -2.11 -12.85
C ILE A 19 -6.97 -1.11 -12.60
N ARG A 20 -7.02 -0.44 -11.45
CA ARG A 20 -5.93 0.37 -10.92
C ARG A 20 -5.30 -0.32 -9.72
N THR A 21 -3.97 -0.34 -9.67
CA THR A 21 -3.22 -0.88 -8.54
C THR A 21 -2.47 0.22 -7.81
N TYR A 22 -2.55 0.21 -6.50
CA TYR A 22 -1.91 1.15 -5.59
C TYR A 22 -0.97 0.40 -4.64
N PHE A 23 0.05 1.10 -4.15
CA PHE A 23 0.99 0.58 -3.16
C PHE A 23 1.14 1.59 -2.02
N ALA A 24 1.02 1.11 -0.79
CA ALA A 24 1.32 1.85 0.42
C ALA A 24 2.47 1.13 1.16
N PRO A 25 3.66 1.75 1.27
CA PRO A 25 4.77 1.14 2.00
C PRO A 25 4.43 1.07 3.50
N GLY A 26 4.90 0.02 4.16
CA GLY A 26 5.04 0.06 5.61
C GLY A 26 6.09 1.09 6.02
N GLN A 27 6.11 1.48 7.28
CA GLN A 27 7.16 2.33 7.82
C GLN A 27 7.81 1.68 9.02
N VAL A 28 9.05 2.08 9.29
CA VAL A 28 9.72 1.84 10.56
C VAL A 28 10.21 3.17 11.11
N ASN A 29 10.16 3.31 12.42
CA ASN A 29 10.75 4.45 13.10
C ASN A 29 12.22 4.16 13.39
N LEU A 30 13.13 5.07 13.01
CA LEU A 30 14.55 4.91 13.34
C LEU A 30 14.86 5.53 14.71
N ILE A 31 14.19 6.65 15.03
CA ILE A 31 14.28 7.35 16.32
C ILE A 31 13.11 8.33 16.47
N GLY A 32 12.70 8.57 17.71
CA GLY A 32 11.61 9.49 18.07
C GLY A 32 10.35 8.78 18.57
N GLU A 33 10.49 7.65 19.25
CA GLU A 33 9.33 6.91 19.80
C GLU A 33 8.54 7.73 20.79
N HIS A 34 7.21 7.63 20.73
CA HIS A 34 6.28 8.33 21.61
C HIS A 34 6.37 9.87 21.57
N THR A 35 6.99 10.45 20.52
CA THR A 35 7.12 11.91 20.39
C THR A 35 6.09 12.52 19.44
N ASP A 36 5.58 11.75 18.49
CA ASP A 36 4.64 12.16 17.45
C ASP A 36 3.35 12.74 18.02
N TYR A 37 2.71 12.03 18.95
CA TYR A 37 1.48 12.51 19.61
C TYR A 37 1.72 13.59 20.67
N ASN A 38 2.99 13.96 20.90
CA ASN A 38 3.40 15.06 21.78
C ASN A 38 3.93 16.28 21.01
N GLY A 39 3.84 16.28 19.67
CA GLY A 39 4.34 17.38 18.82
C GLY A 39 5.86 17.41 18.62
N GLY A 40 6.55 16.32 18.95
CA GLY A 40 7.98 16.15 18.70
C GLY A 40 8.30 15.71 17.26
N HIS A 41 9.58 15.66 16.93
CA HIS A 41 10.07 15.20 15.64
C HIS A 41 10.31 13.70 15.63
N VAL A 42 9.98 13.05 14.50
CA VAL A 42 10.26 11.63 14.23
C VAL A 42 11.16 11.49 13.02
N PHE A 43 12.02 10.47 13.02
CA PHE A 43 12.87 10.13 11.88
C PHE A 43 12.54 8.72 11.37
N SER A 44 11.42 8.64 10.64
CA SER A 44 10.92 7.39 10.06
C SER A 44 11.44 7.16 8.64
N CYS A 45 11.43 5.89 8.22
CA CYS A 45 11.75 5.50 6.85
C CYS A 45 10.68 4.56 6.28
N ALA A 46 10.36 4.73 5.00
CA ALA A 46 9.49 3.83 4.26
C ALA A 46 10.23 2.53 3.93
N LEU A 47 9.56 1.40 4.18
CA LEU A 47 10.05 0.07 3.82
C LEU A 47 9.63 -0.28 2.39
N THR A 48 10.41 -1.16 1.75
CA THR A 48 10.00 -1.80 0.49
C THR A 48 8.87 -2.81 0.70
N LEU A 49 8.72 -3.33 1.93
CA LEU A 49 7.58 -4.12 2.36
C LEU A 49 6.38 -3.21 2.58
N GLY A 50 5.22 -3.58 2.04
CA GLY A 50 4.00 -2.82 2.19
C GLY A 50 2.79 -3.53 1.58
N THR A 51 1.70 -2.79 1.48
CA THR A 51 0.41 -3.31 1.02
C THR A 51 0.13 -2.86 -0.40
N TYR A 52 -0.26 -3.81 -1.24
CA TYR A 52 -0.79 -3.53 -2.57
C TYR A 52 -2.31 -3.67 -2.56
N ALA A 53 -3.01 -2.78 -3.25
CA ALA A 53 -4.46 -2.84 -3.43
C ALA A 53 -4.80 -2.68 -4.91
N SER A 54 -5.68 -3.53 -5.43
CA SER A 54 -6.26 -3.39 -6.78
C SER A 54 -7.72 -3.01 -6.65
N VAL A 55 -8.16 -2.02 -7.43
CA VAL A 55 -9.54 -1.52 -7.44
C VAL A 55 -10.01 -1.45 -8.88
N ASN A 56 -11.29 -1.72 -9.09
CA ASN A 56 -11.97 -1.46 -10.35
C ASN A 56 -13.23 -0.66 -10.04
N SER A 57 -13.42 0.48 -10.71
CA SER A 57 -14.59 1.34 -10.50
C SER A 57 -15.87 0.75 -11.09
N GLY A 58 -15.79 -0.22 -12.02
CA GLY A 58 -16.96 -0.81 -12.68
C GLY A 58 -17.75 0.15 -13.58
N ILE A 59 -17.26 1.39 -13.73
CA ILE A 59 -17.74 2.46 -14.61
C ILE A 59 -16.64 2.74 -15.62
#